data_AF-A0A0F9QEM0-F1
#
_entry.id   AF-A0A0F9QEM0-F1
#
_cell.length_a   1.000
_cell.length_b   1.000
_cell.length_c   1.000
_cell.angle_alpha   90.00
_cell.angle_beta   90.00
_cell.angle_gamma   90.00
#
_symmetry.space_group_name_H-M   'P 1'
#
loop_
_entity.id
_entity.type
_entity.pdbx_description
1 polymer ?
#
loop_
_entity_poly.entity_id
_entity_poly.type
_entity_poly.pdbx_seq_one_letter_code
_entity_poly.pdbx_strand_id
1 'polypeptide(L)'
;MSRILGSDVGATVLAQDIYEISATQKHRLGTKLVRGDRVFKYGKAMNAFADTQHLAYSYYHQHIMYALIQAAAVAGDSAIAVTVAATDGADNDGAFLVDALEGGYVVIFDASSGEWLNYAINNSTVVAAGGGTITITLDGELPIALTTSDHVEVMSSPYTVIVSNGGGTRGFMGLPMRLATLASPYHWLQTWGPCWVSPNGRVGAAQYKNACVARNDGSIDIVSGESAMTADGQPVGFVLTYSQAGGQGAPFIMLQISH
;
A
#
# COMPACT_ATOMS: atom_id res chain seq x y z
N MET A 1 24.15 19.86 20.72
CA MET A 1 22.87 20.47 20.30
C MET A 1 22.52 19.93 18.92
N SER A 2 21.57 19.00 18.85
CA SER A 2 21.10 18.43 17.57
C SER A 2 20.11 19.40 16.93
N ARG A 3 20.47 19.97 15.77
CA ARG A 3 19.55 20.77 14.95
C ARG A 3 18.79 19.79 14.06
N ILE A 4 17.51 19.58 14.38
CA ILE A 4 16.60 18.83 13.51
C ILE A 4 16.22 19.76 12.36
N LEU A 5 16.66 19.42 11.15
CA LEU A 5 16.27 20.09 9.91
C LEU A 5 14.85 19.63 9.51
N GLY A 6 13.97 20.59 9.25
CA GLY A 6 12.73 20.39 8.49
C GLY A 6 11.52 19.94 9.30
N SER A 7 11.05 20.77 10.23
CA SER A 7 9.66 20.74 10.70
C SER A 7 8.98 22.04 10.26
N ASP A 8 8.26 22.02 9.14
CA ASP A 8 7.29 23.07 8.85
C ASP A 8 5.88 22.58 9.20
N VAL A 9 5.24 23.42 10.03
CA VAL A 9 3.83 23.51 10.43
C VAL A 9 3.15 22.26 10.99
N GLY A 10 3.18 22.17 12.32
CA GLY A 10 2.49 21.13 13.09
C GLY A 10 3.41 19.95 13.34
N ALA A 11 4.28 20.05 14.35
CA ALA A 11 5.05 18.92 14.81
C ALA A 11 4.08 17.85 15.36
N THR A 12 3.59 16.97 14.50
CA THR A 12 2.98 15.73 14.93
C THR A 12 4.10 14.98 15.63
N VAL A 13 3.99 14.81 16.95
CA VAL A 13 4.86 13.87 17.67
C VAL A 13 4.64 12.53 16.99
N LEU A 14 5.66 12.05 16.28
CA LEU A 14 5.60 10.74 15.67
C LEU A 14 5.63 9.71 16.79
N ALA A 15 4.61 8.86 16.85
CA ALA A 15 4.63 7.70 17.73
C ALA A 15 5.74 6.71 17.30
N GLN A 16 6.18 6.76 16.03
CA GLN A 16 7.24 5.94 15.45
C GLN A 16 8.15 6.76 14.52
N ASP A 17 9.47 6.73 14.74
CA ASP A 17 10.43 7.33 13.80
C ASP A 17 10.50 6.55 12.48
N ILE A 18 10.89 7.19 11.37
CA ILE A 18 11.02 6.55 10.05
C ILE A 18 12.02 5.38 10.03
N TYR A 19 12.98 5.35 10.96
CA TYR A 19 13.97 4.27 11.10
C TYR A 19 13.62 3.25 12.20
N GLU A 20 12.41 3.32 12.74
CA GLU A 20 11.89 2.39 13.73
C GLU A 20 10.90 1.40 13.09
N ILE A 21 10.81 0.19 13.64
CA ILE A 21 9.76 -0.80 13.37
C ILE A 21 9.05 -1.14 14.68
N SER A 22 7.79 -1.57 14.63
CA SER A 22 7.02 -1.91 15.83
C SER A 22 6.20 -3.19 15.70
N ALA A 23 5.96 -3.84 16.84
CA ALA A 23 5.06 -4.99 16.98
C ALA A 23 3.59 -4.58 16.96
N THR A 24 3.28 -3.39 17.47
CA THR A 24 1.93 -2.82 17.51
C THR A 24 1.81 -1.69 16.51
N GLN A 25 0.64 -1.59 15.88
CA GLN A 25 0.32 -0.50 14.97
C GLN A 25 0.31 0.84 15.72
N LYS A 26 1.09 1.82 15.24
CA LYS A 26 1.18 3.16 15.86
C LYS A 26 0.46 4.24 15.04
N HIS A 27 0.17 3.95 13.77
CA HIS A 27 -0.56 4.83 12.86
C HIS A 27 -1.48 3.98 11.97
N ARG A 28 -2.54 4.58 11.42
CA ARG A 28 -3.37 3.94 10.39
C ARG A 28 -2.51 3.59 9.18
N LEU A 29 -2.71 2.43 8.57
CA LEU A 29 -2.01 2.06 7.33
C LEU A 29 -2.29 3.08 6.22
N GLY A 30 -1.25 3.43 5.47
CA GLY A 30 -1.29 4.49 4.46
C GLY A 30 -1.18 5.92 4.99
N THR A 31 -1.03 6.12 6.31
CA THR A 31 -0.77 7.45 6.88
C THR A 31 0.43 8.09 6.18
N LYS A 32 0.28 9.35 5.74
CA LYS A 32 1.34 10.12 5.09
C LYS A 32 2.19 10.87 6.12
N LEU A 33 3.50 10.83 5.94
CA LEU A 33 4.47 11.64 6.67
C LEU A 33 5.36 12.40 5.69
N VAL A 34 5.57 13.69 5.94
CA VAL A 34 6.55 14.52 5.21
C VAL A 34 7.70 14.84 6.17
N ARG A 35 8.94 14.58 5.75
CA ARG A 35 10.14 14.92 6.55
C ARG A 35 11.23 15.46 5.63
N GLY A 36 11.46 16.77 5.70
CA GLY A 36 12.35 17.45 4.77
C GLY A 36 11.87 17.32 3.33
N ASP A 37 12.73 16.85 2.44
CA ASP A 37 12.50 16.62 1.02
C ASP A 37 11.94 15.23 0.69
N ARG A 38 11.44 14.49 1.68
CA ARG A 38 10.95 13.11 1.51
C ARG A 38 9.53 12.94 2.02
N VAL A 39 8.79 12.05 1.36
CA VAL A 39 7.44 11.62 1.77
C VAL A 39 7.45 10.14 2.04
N PHE A 40 6.74 9.75 3.10
CA PHE A 40 6.62 8.38 3.55
C PHE A 40 5.15 7.99 3.73
N LYS A 41 4.88 6.70 3.65
CA LYS A 41 3.60 6.08 3.97
C LYS A 41 3.80 4.98 4.99
N TYR A 42 2.93 4.90 5.98
CA TYR A 42 2.97 3.87 7.02
C TYR A 42 2.42 2.56 6.48
N GLY A 43 3.11 1.45 6.70
CA GLY A 43 2.74 0.14 6.18
C GLY A 43 2.98 -1.00 7.16
N LYS A 44 2.47 -2.17 6.77
CA LYS A 44 2.61 -3.44 7.49
C LYS A 44 3.23 -4.48 6.57
N ALA A 45 4.29 -5.12 7.01
CA ALA A 45 4.92 -6.22 6.29
C ALA A 45 4.12 -7.52 6.49
N MET A 46 3.84 -8.23 5.39
CA MET A 46 3.22 -9.57 5.41
C MET A 46 4.24 -10.69 5.54
N ASN A 47 5.51 -10.40 5.24
CA ASN A 47 6.64 -11.30 5.43
C ASN A 47 7.81 -10.54 6.08
N ALA A 48 8.81 -11.28 6.57
CA ALA A 48 10.07 -10.64 6.91
C ALA A 48 10.76 -10.15 5.63
N PHE A 49 11.19 -8.89 5.61
CA PHE A 49 11.89 -8.34 4.45
C PHE A 49 13.32 -8.88 4.38
N ALA A 50 13.74 -9.30 3.19
CA ALA A 50 15.09 -9.78 2.94
C ALA A 50 16.10 -8.63 2.76
N ASP A 51 15.64 -7.47 2.31
CA ASP A 51 16.45 -6.28 2.08
C ASP A 51 15.63 -4.98 2.18
N THR A 52 16.32 -3.84 2.07
CA THR A 52 15.72 -2.48 2.00
C THR A 52 16.16 -1.74 0.73
N GLN A 53 16.68 -2.46 -0.26
CA GLN A 53 17.16 -1.88 -1.52
C GLN A 53 16.15 -2.03 -2.65
N HIS A 54 15.19 -2.93 -2.49
CA HIS A 54 14.08 -3.12 -3.42
C HIS A 54 12.81 -2.44 -2.91
N LEU A 55 12.00 -1.95 -3.85
CA LEU A 55 10.68 -1.42 -3.58
C LEU A 55 9.77 -2.53 -3.05
N ALA A 56 9.04 -2.24 -1.99
CA ALA A 56 7.95 -3.07 -1.51
C ALA A 56 6.76 -2.91 -2.45
N TYR A 57 6.03 -3.99 -2.68
CA TYR A 57 4.79 -3.97 -3.45
C TYR A 57 3.62 -4.40 -2.59
N SER A 58 2.44 -3.93 -2.96
CA SER A 58 1.22 -4.37 -2.33
C SER A 58 0.94 -5.80 -2.73
N TYR A 59 0.76 -6.66 -1.74
CA TYR A 59 0.20 -7.98 -1.96
C TYR A 59 -1.32 -7.86 -1.99
N TYR A 60 -1.82 -7.16 -3.02
CA TYR A 60 -3.23 -6.84 -3.16
C TYR A 60 -3.98 -8.08 -3.65
N HIS A 61 -4.83 -8.64 -2.80
CA HIS A 61 -5.95 -9.45 -3.24
C HIS A 61 -7.23 -8.78 -2.75
N GLN A 62 -8.29 -8.97 -3.50
CA GLN A 62 -9.64 -8.69 -3.02
C GLN A 62 -9.91 -9.69 -1.89
N HIS A 63 -10.21 -9.18 -0.69
CA HIS A 63 -10.42 -10.02 0.49
C HIS A 63 -11.84 -10.58 0.54
N ILE A 64 -12.82 -9.81 0.06
CA ILE A 64 -14.23 -10.22 -0.02
C ILE A 64 -14.69 -9.88 -1.42
N MET A 65 -15.11 -10.89 -2.18
CA MET A 65 -15.46 -10.76 -3.59
C MET A 65 -16.98 -10.84 -3.77
N TYR A 66 -17.57 -9.75 -4.29
CA TYR A 66 -18.98 -9.68 -4.69
C TYR A 66 -19.94 -10.28 -3.65
N ALA A 67 -19.75 -9.88 -2.39
CA ALA A 67 -20.51 -10.40 -1.26
C ALA A 67 -21.78 -9.60 -1.00
N LEU A 68 -22.81 -10.26 -0.50
CA LEU A 68 -24.08 -9.61 -0.15
C LEU A 68 -23.94 -8.75 1.11
N ILE A 69 -24.60 -7.59 1.09
CA ILE A 69 -25.03 -6.90 2.29
C ILE A 69 -25.91 -7.87 3.08
N GLN A 70 -25.48 -8.18 4.30
CA GLN A 70 -26.12 -9.22 5.12
C GLN A 70 -27.34 -8.69 5.88
N ALA A 71 -27.34 -7.41 6.24
CA ALA A 71 -28.44 -6.73 6.89
C ALA A 71 -28.63 -5.34 6.26
N ALA A 72 -29.89 -4.94 6.06
CA ALA A 72 -30.20 -3.63 5.53
C ALA A 72 -29.60 -2.52 6.40
N ALA A 73 -29.08 -1.48 5.75
CA ALA A 73 -28.57 -0.27 6.38
C ALA A 73 -29.39 0.91 5.87
N VAL A 74 -29.63 1.92 6.70
CA VAL A 74 -30.39 3.10 6.29
C VAL A 74 -29.45 4.24 5.89
N ALA A 75 -29.96 5.20 5.11
CA ALA A 75 -29.22 6.42 4.86
C ALA A 75 -28.87 7.11 6.19
N GLY A 76 -27.64 7.59 6.31
CA GLY A 76 -27.07 8.10 7.57
C GLY A 76 -26.27 7.07 8.38
N ASP A 77 -26.40 5.77 8.11
CA ASP A 77 -25.54 4.76 8.76
C ASP A 77 -24.10 4.89 8.27
N SER A 78 -23.14 4.65 9.17
CA SER A 78 -21.70 4.64 8.87
C SER A 78 -21.07 3.25 9.05
N ALA A 79 -21.90 2.22 9.24
CA ALA A 79 -21.46 0.84 9.36
C ALA A 79 -22.37 -0.08 8.55
N ILE A 80 -21.77 -1.04 7.86
CA ILE A 80 -22.48 -2.05 7.07
C ILE A 80 -22.11 -3.46 7.53
N ALA A 81 -23.09 -4.38 7.49
CA ALA A 81 -22.86 -5.79 7.74
C ALA A 81 -22.73 -6.53 6.41
N VAL A 82 -21.62 -7.23 6.21
CA VAL A 82 -21.25 -7.89 4.96
C VAL A 82 -21.08 -9.39 5.23
N THR A 83 -21.53 -10.20 4.27
CA THR A 83 -21.34 -11.65 4.32
C THR A 83 -19.88 -12.00 4.00
N VAL A 84 -19.28 -12.87 4.79
CA VAL A 84 -17.93 -13.42 4.56
C VAL A 84 -18.07 -14.91 4.25
N ALA A 85 -17.60 -15.33 3.09
CA ALA A 85 -17.53 -16.72 2.70
C ALA A 85 -16.34 -17.44 3.38
N ALA A 86 -16.40 -18.77 3.47
CA ALA A 86 -15.30 -19.58 3.99
C ALA A 86 -14.02 -19.51 3.14
N THR A 87 -14.09 -18.93 1.94
CA THR A 87 -12.97 -18.74 1.02
C THR A 87 -12.45 -17.31 0.97
N ASP A 88 -13.10 -16.38 1.69
CA ASP A 88 -12.66 -14.99 1.76
C ASP A 88 -11.45 -14.84 2.69
N GLY A 89 -10.79 -13.69 2.62
CA GLY A 89 -9.63 -13.36 3.45
C GLY A 89 -8.29 -13.79 2.85
N ALA A 90 -7.19 -13.36 3.48
CA ALA A 90 -5.85 -13.53 2.91
C ALA A 90 -5.38 -14.97 2.83
N ASP A 91 -5.87 -15.80 3.73
CA ASP A 91 -5.52 -17.21 3.84
C ASP A 91 -6.60 -18.11 3.21
N ASN A 92 -7.63 -17.53 2.58
CA ASN A 92 -8.80 -18.21 1.99
C ASN A 92 -9.54 -19.14 2.96
N ASP A 93 -9.73 -18.69 4.22
CA ASP A 93 -10.36 -19.46 5.29
C ASP A 93 -11.57 -18.74 5.94
N GLY A 94 -11.96 -17.59 5.40
CA GLY A 94 -13.05 -16.75 5.91
C GLY A 94 -12.74 -16.07 7.23
N ALA A 95 -11.49 -16.11 7.73
CA ALA A 95 -11.11 -15.51 8.98
C ALA A 95 -10.62 -14.06 8.80
N PHE A 96 -11.05 -13.20 9.72
CA PHE A 96 -10.59 -11.82 9.80
C PHE A 96 -10.31 -11.48 11.25
N LEU A 97 -9.13 -10.93 11.52
CA LEU A 97 -8.85 -10.30 12.81
C LEU A 97 -9.57 -8.95 12.90
N VAL A 98 -9.69 -8.42 14.12
CA VAL A 98 -10.12 -7.03 14.31
C VAL A 98 -9.22 -6.10 13.50
N ASP A 99 -9.85 -5.15 12.80
CA ASP A 99 -9.20 -4.13 11.98
C ASP A 99 -8.30 -4.66 10.85
N ALA A 100 -8.48 -5.93 10.45
CA ALA A 100 -7.74 -6.52 9.34
C ALA A 100 -7.96 -5.78 8.00
N LEU A 101 -9.05 -5.02 7.87
CA LEU A 101 -9.41 -4.25 6.69
C LEU A 101 -9.14 -2.73 6.82
N GLU A 102 -8.62 -2.25 7.96
CA GLU A 102 -8.37 -0.83 8.18
C GLU A 102 -7.44 -0.25 7.12
N GLY A 103 -7.78 0.95 6.60
CA GLY A 103 -6.99 1.64 5.58
C GLY A 103 -7.12 1.02 4.19
N GLY A 104 -8.00 0.03 4.03
CA GLY A 104 -8.51 -0.46 2.76
C GLY A 104 -9.72 0.32 2.26
N TYR A 105 -10.41 -0.26 1.29
CA TYR A 105 -11.58 0.32 0.64
C TYR A 105 -12.69 -0.72 0.46
N VAL A 106 -13.92 -0.25 0.51
CA VAL A 106 -15.11 -1.01 0.11
C VAL A 106 -15.79 -0.30 -1.05
N VAL A 107 -16.11 -1.08 -2.08
CA VAL A 107 -16.98 -0.65 -3.17
C VAL A 107 -18.34 -1.29 -2.94
N ILE A 108 -19.39 -0.47 -2.97
CA ILE A 108 -20.78 -0.90 -2.78
C ILE A 108 -21.51 -0.75 -4.11
N PHE A 109 -22.15 -1.85 -4.52
CA PHE A 109 -22.97 -1.95 -5.73
C PHE A 109 -24.43 -1.95 -5.31
N ASP A 110 -25.06 -0.77 -5.35
CA ASP A 110 -26.48 -0.66 -5.07
C ASP A 110 -27.30 -1.20 -6.25
N ALA A 111 -28.06 -2.26 -5.99
CA ALA A 111 -28.90 -2.91 -6.98
C ALA A 111 -30.13 -2.08 -7.33
N SER A 112 -30.54 -1.14 -6.46
CA SER A 112 -31.79 -0.38 -6.60
C SER A 112 -31.64 0.86 -7.48
N SER A 113 -30.67 1.73 -7.20
CA SER A 113 -30.40 2.94 -8.00
C SER A 113 -29.38 2.71 -9.12
N GLY A 114 -28.57 1.66 -9.01
CA GLY A 114 -27.41 1.44 -9.90
C GLY A 114 -26.24 2.37 -9.58
N GLU A 115 -26.22 3.01 -8.42
CA GLU A 115 -25.08 3.79 -7.92
C GLU A 115 -23.96 2.88 -7.38
N TRP A 116 -22.72 3.37 -7.52
CA TRP A 116 -21.50 2.66 -7.14
C TRP A 116 -20.79 3.57 -6.14
N LEU A 117 -20.79 3.18 -4.87
CA LEU A 117 -20.21 3.98 -3.79
C LEU A 117 -18.84 3.42 -3.42
N ASN A 118 -17.88 4.28 -3.08
CA ASN A 118 -16.55 3.88 -2.66
C ASN A 118 -16.18 4.59 -1.37
N TYR A 119 -15.86 3.81 -0.34
CA TYR A 119 -15.55 4.30 1.01
C TYR A 119 -14.21 3.76 1.46
N ALA A 120 -13.46 4.57 2.22
CA ALA A 120 -12.34 4.06 2.97
C ALA A 120 -12.86 3.33 4.22
N ILE A 121 -12.14 2.28 4.62
CA ILE A 121 -12.48 1.49 5.80
C ILE A 121 -11.76 2.05 7.01
N ASN A 122 -12.52 2.42 8.04
CA ASN A 122 -12.02 2.92 9.30
C ASN A 122 -11.69 1.79 10.29
N ASN A 123 -12.52 0.77 10.38
CA ASN A 123 -12.30 -0.40 11.23
C ASN A 123 -13.18 -1.57 10.76
N SER A 124 -12.90 -2.77 11.26
CA SER A 124 -13.70 -3.96 10.98
C SER A 124 -13.75 -4.93 12.15
N THR A 125 -14.87 -5.61 12.34
CA THR A 125 -15.00 -6.63 13.39
C THR A 125 -14.23 -7.90 13.05
N VAL A 126 -13.97 -8.72 14.08
CA VAL A 126 -13.41 -10.07 13.93
C VAL A 126 -14.43 -11.03 13.28
N VAL A 127 -13.95 -11.94 12.45
CA VAL A 127 -14.69 -13.09 11.91
C VAL A 127 -13.86 -14.34 12.16
N ALA A 128 -14.47 -15.37 12.73
CA ALA A 128 -13.81 -16.66 12.94
C ALA A 128 -13.65 -17.41 11.61
N ALA A 129 -12.71 -18.36 11.57
CA ALA A 129 -12.55 -19.23 10.39
C ALA A 129 -13.87 -19.94 10.03
N GLY A 130 -14.11 -20.10 8.73
CA GLY A 130 -15.36 -20.61 8.16
C GLY A 130 -16.32 -19.53 7.67
N GLY A 131 -16.00 -18.25 7.87
CA GLY A 131 -16.81 -17.12 7.42
C GLY A 131 -17.91 -16.71 8.41
N GLY A 132 -18.83 -15.88 7.94
CA GLY A 132 -19.92 -15.34 8.76
C GLY A 132 -20.26 -13.89 8.38
N THR A 133 -20.34 -13.04 9.40
CA THR A 133 -20.64 -11.61 9.24
C THR A 133 -19.45 -10.78 9.64
N ILE A 134 -19.05 -9.84 8.79
CA ILE A 134 -18.17 -8.75 9.17
C ILE A 134 -18.94 -7.43 9.18
N THR A 135 -18.78 -6.65 10.25
CA THR A 135 -19.20 -5.25 10.27
C THR A 135 -18.01 -4.39 9.86
N ILE A 136 -18.23 -3.54 8.86
CA ILE A 136 -17.23 -2.59 8.33
C ILE A 136 -17.72 -1.18 8.67
N THR A 137 -16.88 -0.40 9.35
CA THR A 137 -17.15 1.04 9.58
C THR A 137 -16.52 1.87 8.47
N LEU A 138 -17.32 2.72 7.86
CA LEU A 138 -16.97 3.56 6.71
C LEU A 138 -16.38 4.90 7.16
N ASP A 139 -15.71 5.61 6.25
CA ASP A 139 -15.20 6.97 6.46
C ASP A 139 -16.21 8.09 6.24
N GLY A 140 -17.46 7.73 5.93
CA GLY A 140 -18.60 8.63 5.83
C GLY A 140 -19.92 7.90 6.04
N GLU A 141 -21.00 8.68 6.12
CA GLU A 141 -22.36 8.15 6.19
C GLU A 141 -22.86 7.73 4.80
N LEU A 142 -23.75 6.74 4.77
CA LEU A 142 -24.42 6.31 3.55
C LEU A 142 -25.41 7.39 3.07
N PRO A 143 -25.31 7.85 1.81
CA PRO A 143 -26.28 8.80 1.25
C PRO A 143 -27.63 8.15 0.92
N ILE A 144 -27.64 6.81 0.80
CA ILE A 144 -28.80 5.99 0.43
C ILE A 144 -28.93 4.80 1.37
N ALA A 145 -30.13 4.22 1.45
CA ALA A 145 -30.31 2.97 2.16
C ALA A 145 -29.76 1.80 1.32
N LEU A 146 -29.22 0.80 2.00
CA LEU A 146 -28.80 -0.47 1.42
C LEU A 146 -29.75 -1.59 1.86
N THR A 147 -29.90 -2.56 0.98
CA THR A 147 -30.74 -3.74 1.14
C THR A 147 -29.90 -5.01 0.98
N THR A 148 -30.48 -6.16 1.31
CA THR A 148 -29.80 -7.44 1.16
C THR A 148 -29.67 -7.92 -0.29
N SER A 149 -30.08 -7.13 -1.28
CA SER A 149 -29.77 -7.39 -2.70
C SER A 149 -28.51 -6.67 -3.17
N ASP A 150 -27.98 -5.75 -2.38
CA ASP A 150 -26.79 -4.99 -2.72
C ASP A 150 -25.55 -5.83 -2.46
N HIS A 151 -24.52 -5.59 -3.26
CA HIS A 151 -23.27 -6.34 -3.19
C HIS A 151 -22.12 -5.41 -2.82
N VAL A 152 -21.04 -5.99 -2.32
CA VAL A 152 -19.81 -5.26 -2.04
C VAL A 152 -18.58 -6.02 -2.51
N GLU A 153 -17.54 -5.26 -2.81
CA GLU A 153 -16.18 -5.75 -2.96
C GLU A 153 -15.30 -5.04 -1.93
N VAL A 154 -14.50 -5.83 -1.19
CA VAL A 154 -13.71 -5.31 -0.08
C VAL A 154 -12.25 -5.64 -0.29
N MET A 155 -11.42 -4.62 -0.17
CA MET A 155 -9.98 -4.70 -0.33
C MET A 155 -9.29 -4.17 0.92
N SER A 156 -8.24 -4.85 1.37
CA SER A 156 -7.40 -4.38 2.47
C SER A 156 -6.49 -3.23 2.04
N SER A 157 -5.76 -2.64 2.97
CA SER A 157 -4.89 -1.51 2.67
C SER A 157 -3.81 -1.86 1.64
N PRO A 158 -3.54 -0.99 0.63
CA PRO A 158 -2.39 -1.16 -0.27
C PRO A 158 -1.05 -1.10 0.44
N TYR A 159 -1.02 -0.63 1.69
CA TYR A 159 0.19 -0.57 2.49
C TYR A 159 0.41 -1.81 3.36
N THR A 160 -0.33 -2.88 3.09
CA THR A 160 -0.01 -4.24 3.51
C THR A 160 0.88 -4.87 2.43
N VAL A 161 2.19 -4.87 2.67
CA VAL A 161 3.20 -5.03 1.62
C VAL A 161 4.10 -6.24 1.84
N ILE A 162 4.75 -6.64 0.75
CA ILE A 162 5.80 -7.64 0.71
C ILE A 162 7.02 -7.03 0.00
N VAL A 163 8.22 -7.47 0.41
CA VAL A 163 9.47 -7.24 -0.32
C VAL A 163 9.93 -8.58 -0.88
N SER A 164 10.39 -8.54 -2.13
CA SER A 164 11.11 -9.63 -2.80
C SER A 164 10.49 -11.04 -2.61
N ASN A 165 9.37 -11.36 -3.27
CA ASN A 165 9.15 -12.70 -3.87
C ASN A 165 7.85 -12.74 -4.70
N GLY A 166 7.96 -12.74 -6.04
CA GLY A 166 6.90 -13.23 -6.92
C GLY A 166 6.65 -12.38 -8.16
N GLY A 167 6.88 -12.95 -9.35
CA GLY A 167 6.58 -12.33 -10.64
C GLY A 167 5.09 -12.01 -10.85
N GLY A 168 4.79 -11.22 -11.88
CA GLY A 168 3.43 -10.76 -12.22
C GLY A 168 3.26 -9.23 -12.10
N THR A 169 2.08 -8.73 -12.41
CA THR A 169 1.73 -7.30 -12.27
C THR A 169 1.61 -6.93 -10.79
N ARG A 170 2.27 -5.85 -10.36
CA ARG A 170 2.35 -5.40 -8.96
C ARG A 170 2.23 -3.88 -8.88
N GLY A 171 1.56 -3.40 -7.84
CA GLY A 171 1.64 -1.99 -7.41
C GLY A 171 2.76 -1.83 -6.40
N PHE A 172 3.84 -1.15 -6.76
CA PHE A 172 4.94 -0.79 -5.88
C PHE A 172 4.57 0.39 -4.99
N MET A 173 4.72 0.21 -3.69
CA MET A 173 4.16 1.08 -2.65
C MET A 173 5.19 1.97 -1.96
N GLY A 174 6.48 1.72 -2.20
CA GLY A 174 7.57 2.53 -1.67
C GLY A 174 8.81 1.72 -1.30
N LEU A 175 9.88 2.42 -0.93
CA LEU A 175 11.12 1.82 -0.46
C LEU A 175 11.07 1.64 1.08
N PRO A 176 11.25 0.44 1.63
CA PRO A 176 11.36 0.23 3.07
C PRO A 176 12.53 1.00 3.67
N MET A 177 12.28 1.69 4.79
CA MET A 177 13.36 2.35 5.53
C MET A 177 14.11 1.41 6.49
N ARG A 178 13.54 0.24 6.78
CA ARG A 178 14.06 -0.79 7.69
C ARG A 178 13.60 -2.19 7.26
N LEU A 179 14.36 -3.20 7.68
CA LEU A 179 13.96 -4.60 7.58
C LEU A 179 12.84 -4.89 8.58
N ALA A 180 11.60 -4.96 8.09
CA ALA A 180 10.47 -5.39 8.90
C ALA A 180 10.54 -6.91 9.15
N THR A 181 10.04 -7.33 10.31
CA THR A 181 9.96 -8.76 10.69
C THR A 181 8.51 -9.11 11.02
N LEU A 182 8.16 -10.39 11.10
CA LEU A 182 6.82 -10.79 11.54
C LEU A 182 6.51 -10.37 12.99
N ALA A 183 7.54 -10.27 13.85
CA ALA A 183 7.40 -9.78 15.22
C ALA A 183 7.33 -8.24 15.31
N SER A 184 7.73 -7.53 14.26
CA SER A 184 7.67 -6.08 14.18
C SER A 184 7.39 -5.64 12.74
N PRO A 185 6.16 -5.85 12.25
CA PRO A 185 5.84 -5.71 10.84
C PRO A 185 5.56 -4.26 10.43
N TYR A 186 5.29 -3.36 11.39
CA TYR A 186 4.86 -2.00 11.10
C TYR A 186 6.05 -1.07 10.89
N HIS A 187 6.07 -0.35 9.76
CA HIS A 187 7.23 0.43 9.30
C HIS A 187 6.82 1.57 8.37
N TRP A 188 7.79 2.42 8.02
CA TRP A 188 7.62 3.49 7.03
C TRP A 188 8.23 3.11 5.68
N LEU A 189 7.50 3.41 4.61
CA LEU A 189 7.91 3.27 3.20
C LEU A 189 8.14 4.66 2.62
N GLN A 190 9.33 4.95 2.07
CA GLN A 190 9.55 6.19 1.32
C GLN A 190 8.85 6.07 -0.05
N THR A 191 8.01 7.04 -0.38
CA THR A 191 7.26 7.08 -1.64
C THR A 191 7.66 8.24 -2.54
N TRP A 192 8.24 9.29 -1.95
CA TRP A 192 8.72 10.45 -2.69
C TRP A 192 10.01 10.98 -2.12
N GLY A 193 10.81 11.60 -2.99
CA GLY A 193 12.04 12.29 -2.62
C GLY A 193 13.29 11.46 -2.92
N PRO A 194 14.47 12.02 -2.64
CA PRO A 194 15.72 11.39 -3.04
C PRO A 194 16.03 10.10 -2.25
N CYS A 195 16.37 9.01 -2.93
CA CYS A 195 16.82 7.75 -2.33
C CYS A 195 17.72 6.95 -3.27
N TRP A 196 18.41 5.95 -2.72
CA TRP A 196 19.05 4.90 -3.51
C TRP A 196 18.14 3.67 -3.54
N VAL A 197 17.87 3.16 -4.74
CA VAL A 197 17.10 1.93 -4.99
C VAL A 197 17.95 1.05 -5.89
N SER A 198 17.95 -0.27 -5.67
CA SER A 198 18.73 -1.25 -6.41
C SER A 198 18.59 -1.06 -7.92
N PRO A 199 19.64 -0.57 -8.61
CA PRO A 199 19.57 -0.26 -10.03
C PRO A 199 19.96 -1.47 -10.90
N ASN A 200 19.28 -1.64 -12.03
CA ASN A 200 19.81 -2.47 -13.11
C ASN A 200 20.94 -1.74 -13.87
N GLY A 201 21.71 -2.46 -14.68
CA GLY A 201 23.01 -2.01 -15.20
C GLY A 201 22.99 -0.72 -16.03
N ARG A 202 21.83 -0.31 -16.57
CA ARG A 202 21.69 0.89 -17.42
C ARG A 202 21.27 2.15 -16.66
N VAL A 203 20.75 2.01 -15.44
CA VAL A 203 20.21 3.14 -14.66
C VAL A 203 21.35 4.09 -14.31
N GLY A 204 21.24 5.34 -14.76
CA GLY A 204 22.25 6.40 -14.57
C GLY A 204 23.49 6.30 -15.47
N ALA A 205 23.56 5.32 -16.37
CA ALA A 205 24.61 5.18 -17.38
C ALA A 205 24.10 5.36 -18.81
N ALA A 206 22.81 5.10 -19.07
CA ALA A 206 22.23 5.20 -20.41
C ALA A 206 22.03 6.66 -20.85
N GLN A 207 22.54 6.99 -22.04
CA GLN A 207 22.46 8.34 -22.60
C GLN A 207 20.99 8.73 -22.87
N TYR A 208 20.60 9.92 -22.42
CA TYR A 208 19.24 10.47 -22.57
C TYR A 208 18.11 9.62 -21.95
N LYS A 209 18.44 8.76 -20.96
CA LYS A 209 17.48 7.88 -20.28
C LYS A 209 17.50 8.15 -18.77
N ASN A 210 16.64 9.07 -18.35
CA ASN A 210 16.53 9.46 -16.94
C ASN A 210 15.29 8.90 -16.24
N ALA A 211 14.24 8.52 -16.98
CA ALA A 211 13.01 7.98 -16.38
C ALA A 211 13.21 6.53 -15.91
N CYS A 212 12.69 6.21 -14.72
CA CYS A 212 12.81 4.92 -14.08
C CYS A 212 11.44 4.24 -13.90
N VAL A 213 11.44 2.92 -14.05
CA VAL A 213 10.31 2.02 -13.79
C VAL A 213 10.71 0.94 -12.81
N ALA A 214 9.75 0.44 -12.04
CA ALA A 214 9.96 -0.71 -11.16
C ALA A 214 9.92 -2.01 -11.98
N ARG A 215 10.86 -2.91 -11.67
CA ARG A 215 10.90 -4.29 -12.16
C ARG A 215 10.14 -5.22 -11.22
N ASN A 216 9.84 -6.42 -11.67
CA ASN A 216 9.09 -7.44 -10.93
C ASN A 216 9.68 -7.85 -9.56
N ASP A 217 10.97 -7.59 -9.33
CA ASP A 217 11.68 -7.87 -8.07
C ASP A 217 11.77 -6.65 -7.14
N GLY A 218 11.23 -5.50 -7.55
CA GLY A 218 11.33 -4.23 -6.84
C GLY A 218 12.63 -3.45 -7.10
N SER A 219 13.52 -3.96 -7.95
CA SER A 219 14.62 -3.15 -8.48
C SER A 219 14.10 -2.14 -9.50
N ILE A 220 14.94 -1.20 -9.91
CA ILE A 220 14.58 -0.21 -10.93
C ILE A 220 15.35 -0.40 -12.22
N ASP A 221 14.69 -0.06 -13.32
CA ASP A 221 15.28 0.00 -14.65
C ASP A 221 14.95 1.32 -15.34
N ILE A 222 15.60 1.57 -16.46
CA ILE A 222 15.20 2.66 -17.35
C ILE A 222 13.91 2.31 -18.12
N VAL A 223 13.12 3.32 -18.45
CA VAL A 223 12.01 3.14 -19.40
C VAL A 223 12.59 2.77 -20.78
N SER A 224 12.24 1.58 -21.28
CA SER A 224 12.71 1.09 -22.58
C SER A 224 11.66 0.20 -23.26
N GLY A 225 11.57 0.29 -24.59
CA GLY A 225 10.72 -0.58 -25.41
C GLY A 225 11.32 -1.96 -25.69
N GLU A 226 12.46 -2.30 -25.08
CA GLU A 226 13.20 -3.54 -25.35
C GLU A 226 12.61 -4.75 -24.61
N SER A 227 11.76 -4.52 -23.61
CA SER A 227 11.02 -5.58 -22.90
C SER A 227 9.70 -5.05 -22.32
N ALA A 228 8.70 -5.93 -22.18
CA ALA A 228 7.44 -5.57 -21.52
C ALA A 228 7.65 -5.10 -20.07
N MET A 229 8.63 -5.66 -19.36
CA MET A 229 8.98 -5.25 -17.98
C MET A 229 9.41 -3.78 -17.88
N THR A 230 10.02 -3.24 -18.93
CA THR A 230 10.54 -1.87 -18.97
C THR A 230 9.65 -0.91 -19.77
N ALA A 231 8.77 -1.44 -20.62
CA ALA A 231 7.83 -0.67 -21.42
C ALA A 231 6.54 -0.39 -20.62
N ASP A 232 6.07 -1.39 -19.88
CA ASP A 232 4.78 -1.37 -19.18
C ASP A 232 4.94 -1.42 -17.65
N GLY A 233 6.17 -1.31 -17.15
CA GLY A 233 6.47 -1.25 -15.72
C GLY A 233 5.92 0.03 -15.08
N GLN A 234 5.59 -0.05 -13.78
CA GLN A 234 5.13 1.12 -13.03
C GLN A 234 6.21 2.22 -13.04
N PRO A 235 5.91 3.44 -13.50
CA PRO A 235 6.81 4.58 -13.36
C PRO A 235 7.07 4.88 -11.88
N VAL A 236 8.33 5.04 -11.48
CA VAL A 236 8.70 5.27 -10.07
C VAL A 236 9.53 6.51 -9.82
N GLY A 237 10.05 7.16 -10.87
CA GLY A 237 10.82 8.39 -10.70
C GLY A 237 11.85 8.61 -11.79
N PHE A 238 12.94 9.28 -11.43
CA PHE A 238 14.04 9.57 -12.36
C PHE A 238 15.40 9.67 -11.69
N VAL A 239 16.46 9.47 -12.47
CA VAL A 239 17.85 9.57 -12.01
C VAL A 239 18.24 11.03 -11.72
N LEU A 240 18.77 11.28 -10.52
CA LEU A 240 19.36 12.56 -10.10
C LEU A 240 20.85 12.67 -10.40
N THR A 241 21.59 11.55 -10.35
CA THR A 241 23.05 11.52 -10.53
C THR A 241 23.43 10.61 -11.69
N TYR A 242 24.15 11.14 -12.68
CA TYR A 242 24.67 10.37 -13.81
C TYR A 242 26.11 9.92 -13.56
N SER A 243 26.50 8.81 -14.19
CA SER A 243 27.89 8.38 -14.24
C SER A 243 28.68 9.17 -15.27
N GLN A 244 29.82 9.73 -14.88
CA GLN A 244 30.66 10.56 -15.76
C GLN A 244 31.43 9.75 -16.82
N ALA A 245 31.54 8.42 -16.70
CA ALA A 245 32.38 7.58 -17.57
C ALA A 245 31.75 6.23 -17.97
N GLY A 246 30.42 6.14 -17.99
CA GLY A 246 29.71 4.93 -18.43
C GLY A 246 29.77 3.72 -17.48
N GLY A 247 30.43 3.86 -16.32
CA GLY A 247 30.37 2.86 -15.24
C GLY A 247 29.11 3.00 -14.39
N GLN A 248 28.58 1.90 -13.85
CA GLN A 248 27.45 1.96 -12.92
C GLN A 248 27.91 2.61 -11.60
N GLY A 249 27.43 3.81 -11.29
CA GLY A 249 27.56 4.41 -9.96
C GLY A 249 26.49 3.88 -9.00
N ALA A 250 26.34 4.50 -7.83
CA ALA A 250 25.13 4.36 -7.01
C ALA A 250 24.14 5.45 -7.45
N PRO A 251 23.35 5.29 -8.53
CA PRO A 251 22.44 6.31 -9.02
C PRO A 251 21.47 6.69 -7.91
N PHE A 252 21.48 7.97 -7.55
CA PHE A 252 20.49 8.53 -6.66
C PHE A 252 19.25 8.85 -7.48
N ILE A 253 18.09 8.50 -6.95
CA ILE A 253 16.81 8.53 -7.66
C ILE A 253 15.90 9.51 -6.95
N MET A 254 15.24 10.36 -7.72
CA MET A 254 14.08 11.09 -7.23
C MET A 254 12.88 10.17 -7.32
N LEU A 255 12.48 9.58 -6.19
CA LEU A 255 11.29 8.72 -6.14
C LEU A 255 10.03 9.58 -6.28
N GLN A 256 9.04 9.08 -7.03
CA GLN A 256 7.78 9.75 -7.32
C GLN A 256 6.60 8.76 -7.38
N ILE A 257 6.54 7.84 -6.42
CA ILE A 257 5.43 6.90 -6.29
C ILE A 257 4.24 7.66 -5.69
N SER A 258 3.24 7.97 -6.52
CA SER A 258 2.00 8.61 -6.11
C SER A 258 0.90 7.57 -5.87
N HIS A 259 0.46 7.46 -4.62
CA HIS A 259 -0.75 6.72 -4.19
C HIS A 259 -1.51 7.52 -3.13
#